data_AF-A0A345EAK3-F1
#
_entry.id   AF-A0A345EAK3-F1
#
_cell.length_a   1.000
_cell.length_b   1.000
_cell.length_c   1.000
_cell.angle_alpha   90.00
_cell.angle_beta   90.00
_cell.angle_gamma   90.00
#
_symmetry.space_group_name_H-M   'P 1'
#
loop_
_entity.id
_entity.type
_entity.pdbx_description
1 polymer ?
#
loop_
_entity_poly.entity_id
_entity_poly.type
_entity_poly.pdbx_seq_one_letter_code
_entity_poly.pdbx_strand_id
1 'polypeptide(L)' 'MIDPVVTPLQLFSGEFLEYAIVFFVLALLATLVGARGVAGISMEIARIFVLLFLVLAIVSIVL' A
#
# COMPACT_ATOMS: atom_id res chain seq x y z
N MET A 1 9.91 -43.42 -3.65
CA MET A 1 9.51 -42.19 -2.93
C MET A 1 9.59 -41.06 -3.95
N ILE A 2 8.45 -40.67 -4.53
CA ILE A 2 8.37 -39.53 -5.45
C ILE A 2 7.91 -38.37 -4.58
N ASP A 3 8.79 -37.40 -4.38
CA ASP A 3 8.41 -36.19 -3.65
C ASP A 3 7.42 -35.41 -4.53
N PRO A 4 6.21 -35.08 -4.04
CA PRO A 4 5.31 -34.24 -4.80
C PRO A 4 5.97 -32.88 -4.96
N VAL A 5 6.41 -32.55 -6.18
CA VAL A 5 6.87 -31.20 -6.52
C VAL A 5 5.63 -30.31 -6.52
N VAL A 6 5.33 -29.75 -5.36
CA VAL A 6 4.26 -28.77 -5.21
C VAL A 6 4.76 -27.48 -5.85
N THR A 7 4.22 -27.13 -7.02
CA THR A 7 4.55 -25.85 -7.62
C THR A 7 3.98 -24.72 -6.75
N PRO A 8 4.71 -23.60 -6.51
CA PRO A 8 4.22 -22.52 -5.66
C PRO A 8 2.83 -22.00 -6.03
N LEU A 9 2.47 -22.08 -7.31
CA LEU A 9 1.15 -21.72 -7.81
C LEU A 9 0.04 -22.69 -7.36
N GLN A 10 0.33 -23.96 -7.09
CA GLN A 10 -0.63 -24.92 -6.53
C GLN A 10 -0.83 -24.78 -5.01
N LEU A 11 0.09 -24.10 -4.30
CA LEU A 11 -0.06 -23.76 -2.88
C LEU A 11 -1.10 -22.66 -2.65
N PHE A 12 -1.21 -21.73 -3.60
CA PHE A 12 -2.20 -20.67 -3.59
C PHE A 12 -3.33 -21.04 -4.56
N SER A 13 -4.33 -21.78 -4.07
CA SER A 13 -5.56 -22.05 -4.82
C SER A 13 -6.29 -20.74 -5.19
N GLY A 14 -7.31 -20.85 -6.05
CA GLY A 14 -8.09 -19.71 -6.60
C GLY A 14 -8.64 -18.72 -5.57
N GLU A 15 -8.69 -19.10 -4.30
CA GLU A 15 -8.94 -18.25 -3.13
C GLU A 15 -8.14 -16.93 -3.17
N PHE A 16 -6.85 -16.96 -3.56
CA PHE A 16 -6.05 -15.75 -3.59
C PHE A 16 -6.55 -14.75 -4.64
N LEU A 17 -6.97 -15.26 -5.80
CA LEU A 17 -7.56 -14.44 -6.86
C LEU A 17 -8.93 -13.90 -6.44
N GLU A 18 -9.74 -14.73 -5.78
CA GLU A 18 -11.02 -14.32 -5.21
C GLU A 18 -10.84 -13.17 -4.21
N TYR A 19 -9.96 -13.32 -3.21
CA TYR A 19 -9.68 -12.27 -2.24
C TYR A 19 -9.12 -11.00 -2.87
N ALA A 20 -8.25 -11.11 -3.88
CA ALA A 20 -7.73 -9.95 -4.60
C ALA A 20 -8.84 -9.16 -5.30
N ILE A 21 -9.77 -9.85 -5.96
CA ILE A 21 -10.92 -9.23 -6.61
C ILE A 21 -11.84 -8.58 -5.57
N VAL A 22 -12.13 -9.28 -4.46
CA VAL A 22 -12.93 -8.74 -3.36
C VAL A 22 -12.31 -7.47 -2.80
N PHE A 23 -10.99 -7.46 -2.53
CA PHE A 23 -10.28 -6.27 -2.04
C PHE A 23 -10.31 -5.12 -3.04
N PHE A 24 -10.15 -5.41 -4.32
CA PHE A 24 -10.23 -4.40 -5.38
C PHE A 24 -11.62 -3.75 -5.45
N VAL A 25 -12.69 -4.54 -5.37
CA VAL A 25 -14.06 -4.02 -5.31
C VAL A 25 -14.28 -3.17 -4.07
N LEU A 26 -13.81 -3.63 -2.90
CA LEU A 26 -13.87 -2.84 -1.66
C LEU A 26 -13.12 -1.51 -1.77
N ALA A 27 -11.96 -1.47 -2.44
CA ALA A 27 -11.22 -0.24 -2.69
C ALA A 27 -11.99 0.75 -3.59
N LEU A 28 -12.65 0.25 -4.63
CA LEU A 28 -13.53 1.07 -5.48
C LEU A 28 -14.73 1.61 -4.69
N LEU A 29 -15.38 0.76 -3.90
CA LEU A 29 -16.48 1.17 -3.02
C LEU A 29 -16.03 2.22 -2.00
N ALA A 30 -14.87 2.03 -1.36
CA ALA A 30 -14.31 3.01 -0.44
C ALA A 30 -13.99 4.34 -1.13
N THR A 31 -13.51 4.29 -2.37
CA THR A 31 -13.25 5.49 -3.18
C THR A 31 -14.56 6.24 -3.47
N LEU A 32 -15.63 5.52 -3.82
CA LEU A 32 -16.94 6.10 -4.11
C LEU A 32 -17.63 6.64 -2.85
N VAL A 33 -17.49 5.95 -1.72
CA VAL A 33 -18.15 6.29 -0.44
C VAL A 33 -17.43 7.42 0.29
N GLY A 34 -16.13 7.63 0.10
CA GLY A 34 -15.47 8.82 0.65
C GLY A 34 -14.01 8.67 1.08
N ALA A 35 -13.15 8.07 0.27
CA ALA A 35 -11.70 8.07 0.52
C ALA A 35 -11.06 9.48 0.53
N ARG A 36 -11.80 10.51 0.09
CA ARG A 36 -11.30 11.89 -0.08
C ARG A 36 -10.95 12.59 1.25
N GLY A 37 -11.57 12.20 2.36
CA GLY A 37 -11.30 12.80 3.68
C GLY A 37 -9.93 12.39 4.25
N VAL A 38 -9.62 11.09 4.22
CA VAL A 38 -8.37 10.55 4.77
C VAL A 38 -7.19 10.86 3.87
N ALA A 39 -7.37 10.82 2.54
CA ALA A 39 -6.32 11.16 1.59
C ALA A 39 -5.86 12.63 1.70
N GLY A 40 -6.78 13.56 1.97
CA GLY A 40 -6.42 14.97 2.21
C GLY A 40 -5.59 15.15 3.47
N ILE A 41 -6.02 14.54 4.58
CA ILE A 41 -5.32 14.64 5.87
C ILE A 41 -3.94 13.97 5.81
N SER A 42 -3.83 12.78 5.19
CA SER A 42 -2.55 12.08 5.06
C SER A 42 -1.56 12.84 4.16
N MET A 43 -2.05 13.44 3.06
CA MET A 43 -1.22 14.24 2.16
C MET A 43 -0.67 15.51 2.81
N GLU A 44 -1.47 16.19 3.63
CA GLU A 44 -1.00 17.39 4.34
C GLU A 44 0.09 17.03 5.36
N ILE A 45 -0.08 15.93 6.11
CA ILE A 45 0.94 15.44 7.05
C ILE A 45 2.23 15.03 6.31
N ALA A 46 2.11 14.30 5.20
CA ALA A 46 3.26 13.91 4.39
C ALA A 46 4.04 15.12 3.88
N ARG A 47 3.34 16.17 3.43
CA ARG A 47 3.95 17.43 3.00
C ARG A 47 4.77 18.10 4.11
N ILE A 48 4.26 18.11 5.35
CA ILE A 48 4.99 18.64 6.51
C ILE A 48 6.29 17.86 6.71
N PHE A 49 6.24 16.53 6.67
CA PHE A 49 7.43 15.69 6.84
C PHE A 49 8.45 15.87 5.72
N VAL A 50 8.01 16.00 4.47
CA VAL A 50 8.90 16.28 3.33
C VAL A 50 9.63 17.60 3.54
N LEU A 51 8.93 18.65 3.97
CA LEU A 51 9.53 19.95 4.23
C LEU A 51 10.51 19.88 5.41
N LEU A 52 10.13 19.21 6.49
CA LEU A 52 10.99 19.01 7.66
C LEU A 52 12.28 18.26 7.28
N PHE A 53 12.14 17.19 6.51
CA PHE A 53 13.26 16.41 5.99
C PHE A 53 14.19 17.26 5.12
N LEU A 54 13.64 18.09 4.24
CA LEU A 54 14.44 18.97 3.38
C LEU A 54 15.23 20.00 4.19
N VAL A 55 14.62 20.61 5.20
CA VAL A 55 15.30 21.55 6.09
C VAL A 55 16.43 20.85 6.84
N LEU A 56 16.16 19.68 7.42
CA LEU A 56 17.17 18.90 8.14
C LEU A 56 18.30 18.43 7.22
N ALA A 57 18.00 18.06 5.97
CA ALA A 57 19.00 17.69 4.98
C ALA A 57 19.96 18.85 4.69
N ILE A 58 19.45 20.08 4.54
CA ILE A 58 20.30 21.27 4.36
C ILE A 58 21.16 21.48 5.60
N VAL A 59 20.58 21.44 6.81
CA VAL A 59 21.34 21.59 8.06
C VAL A 59 22.44 20.55 8.16
N SER A 60 22.16 19.29 7.85
CA SER A 60 23.13 18.18 7.91
C SER A 60 24.26 18.29 6.88
N ILE A 61 24.05 18.98 5.77
CA ILE A 61 25.10 19.20 4.76
C ILE A 61 25.98 20.38 5.16
N VAL A 62 25.40 21.39 5.82
CA VAL A 62 26.08 22.64 6.18
C VAL A 62 26.84 22.53 7.51
N LEU A 63 26.31 21.79 8.49
CA LEU A 63 26.89 21.57 9.82
C LEU A 63 27.64 20.24 9.89
#